data_AF-A0A1J4X2K8-F1
#
_entry.id   AF-A0A1J4X2K8-F1
#
_cell.length_a   1.000
_cell.length_b   1.000
_cell.length_c   1.000
_cell.angle_alpha   90.00
_cell.angle_beta   90.00
_cell.angle_gamma   90.00
#
_symmetry.space_group_name_H-M   'P 1'
#
loop_
_entity.id
_entity.type
_entity.pdbx_description
1 polymer ?
#
loop_
_entity_poly.entity_id
_entity_poly.type
_entity_poly.pdbx_seq_one_letter_code
_entity_poly.pdbx_strand_id
1 'polypeptide(L)'
;MPRSLIFGNGSLLATFDAHLQMRDLYFPHVGMEDHTTYGHVHRVGVFVEEKGFSWLDNPEWTIGPKYMPETLVGNSALRNDRLGIAITVEDCIHPIHNVLLRSFHVRSTDGQSKSIRLFFNHDFHIYGDKQSEPEFHRLVCFGKLAEFTANRVKKGTPLYVEGRLHTGRWESKNGEARTSTEIIVDRLVLLSGRSRGPGEAAESDA
;
A
#
# COMPACT_ATOMS: atom_id res chain seq x y z
N MET A 1 7.10 -5.46 19.86
CA MET A 1 6.36 -6.68 19.45
C MET A 1 7.32 -7.60 18.69
N PRO A 2 7.21 -8.93 18.85
CA PRO A 2 8.07 -9.89 18.16
C PRO A 2 7.90 -9.80 16.64
N ARG A 3 9.01 -10.00 15.91
CA ARG A 3 9.03 -10.08 14.44
C ARG A 3 8.76 -11.53 14.09
N SER A 4 7.70 -11.79 13.32
CA SER A 4 7.27 -13.15 12.97
C SER A 4 7.94 -13.64 11.69
N LEU A 5 8.22 -12.72 10.76
CA LEU A 5 8.93 -13.01 9.52
C LEU A 5 10.01 -11.96 9.26
N ILE A 6 11.14 -12.39 8.74
CA ILE A 6 12.33 -11.57 8.46
C ILE A 6 12.90 -12.07 7.14
N PHE A 7 12.99 -11.18 6.15
CA PHE A 7 13.57 -11.48 4.84
C PHE A 7 14.70 -10.50 4.56
N GLY A 8 15.72 -10.93 3.83
CA GLY A 8 16.76 -10.01 3.38
C GLY A 8 17.80 -10.66 2.47
N ASN A 9 18.59 -9.81 1.81
CA ASN A 9 19.66 -10.19 0.89
C ASN A 9 21.01 -9.53 1.23
N GLY A 10 21.14 -8.97 2.44
CA GLY A 10 22.34 -8.24 2.91
C GLY A 10 22.32 -6.73 2.60
N SER A 11 21.56 -6.30 1.58
CA SER A 11 21.35 -4.88 1.28
C SER A 11 19.95 -4.41 1.67
N LEU A 12 18.93 -5.19 1.34
CA LEU A 12 17.55 -4.96 1.73
C LEU A 12 17.17 -5.95 2.84
N LEU A 13 16.48 -5.47 3.89
CA LEU A 13 15.83 -6.31 4.89
C LEU A 13 14.42 -5.79 5.16
N ALA A 14 13.45 -6.70 5.18
CA ALA A 14 12.06 -6.39 5.56
C ALA A 14 11.62 -7.34 6.68
N THR A 15 11.02 -6.78 7.73
CA THR A 15 10.45 -7.56 8.83
C THR A 15 8.95 -7.39 8.90
N PHE A 16 8.25 -8.43 9.34
CA PHE A 16 6.81 -8.44 9.49
C PHE A 16 6.40 -8.97 10.86
N ASP A 17 5.30 -8.44 11.39
CA ASP A 17 4.70 -8.94 12.63
C ASP A 17 3.72 -10.10 12.39
N ALA A 18 3.03 -10.51 13.46
CA ALA A 18 2.06 -11.61 13.42
C ALA A 18 0.82 -11.30 12.55
N HIS A 19 0.60 -10.03 12.20
CA HIS A 19 -0.49 -9.56 11.34
C HIS A 19 -0.04 -9.31 9.90
N LEU A 20 1.21 -9.71 9.55
CA LEU A 20 1.86 -9.46 8.26
C LEU A 20 1.98 -7.97 7.90
N GLN A 21 2.00 -7.11 8.91
CA GLN A 21 2.29 -5.70 8.76
C GLN A 21 3.81 -5.52 8.76
N MET A 22 4.33 -4.74 7.81
CA MET A 22 5.77 -4.46 7.78
C MET A 22 6.12 -3.60 8.99
N ARG A 23 7.15 -4.00 9.71
CA ARG A 23 7.63 -3.32 10.91
C ARG A 23 8.89 -2.54 10.66
N ASP A 24 9.86 -3.16 9.99
CA ASP A 24 11.16 -2.57 9.72
C ASP A 24 11.51 -2.79 8.24
N LEU A 25 12.11 -1.80 7.60
CA LEU A 25 12.57 -1.86 6.22
C LEU A 25 13.96 -1.22 6.10
N TYR A 26 15.02 -2.04 6.13
CA TYR A 26 16.38 -1.53 6.04
C TYR A 26 16.90 -1.53 4.61
N PHE A 27 17.52 -0.41 4.20
CA PHE A 27 18.19 -0.23 2.91
C PHE A 27 19.12 1.01 2.98
N PRO A 28 20.30 1.09 2.34
CA PRO A 28 20.93 0.12 1.45
C PRO A 28 21.72 -0.99 2.17
N HIS A 29 21.76 -0.95 3.50
CA HIS A 29 22.38 -2.01 4.31
C HIS A 29 21.55 -2.28 5.56
N VAL A 30 21.55 -3.55 5.97
CA VAL A 30 20.86 -4.00 7.18
C VAL A 30 21.41 -3.28 8.41
N GLY A 31 20.53 -2.66 9.19
CA GLY A 31 20.88 -1.99 10.44
C GLY A 31 21.40 -0.56 10.30
N MET A 32 21.51 0.00 9.09
CA MET A 32 21.84 1.42 8.91
C MET A 32 20.60 2.31 8.91
N GLU A 33 19.84 2.32 7.82
CA GLU A 33 18.66 3.18 7.68
C GLU A 33 17.41 2.32 7.72
N ASP A 34 16.54 2.53 8.71
CA ASP A 34 15.19 1.98 8.73
C ASP A 34 14.24 2.98 8.05
N HIS A 35 13.65 2.57 6.93
CA HIS A 35 12.75 3.39 6.11
C HIS A 35 11.30 3.34 6.61
N THR A 36 11.07 2.88 7.83
CA THR A 36 9.76 2.87 8.49
C THR A 36 9.75 3.85 9.67
N THR A 37 8.56 4.26 10.14
CA THR A 37 8.49 5.02 11.38
C THR A 37 8.69 4.11 12.59
N TYR A 38 9.54 4.53 13.53
CA TYR A 38 9.57 3.93 14.87
C TYR A 38 8.16 3.87 15.49
N GLY A 39 7.58 2.67 15.53
CA GLY A 39 6.26 2.38 16.13
C GLY A 39 5.07 2.38 15.16
N HIS A 40 5.22 2.86 13.93
CA HIS A 40 4.17 2.72 12.89
C HIS A 40 4.42 1.47 12.05
N VAL A 41 3.44 1.12 11.21
CA VAL A 41 3.42 -0.14 10.48
C VAL A 41 2.82 0.06 9.12
N HIS A 42 3.32 -0.68 8.13
CA HIS A 42 2.68 -0.71 6.82
C HIS A 42 1.52 -1.69 6.88
N ARG A 43 0.30 -1.15 6.90
CA ARG A 43 -0.92 -1.94 7.07
C ARG A 43 -1.37 -2.55 5.75
N VAL A 44 -1.93 -3.74 5.85
CA VAL A 44 -2.65 -4.39 4.75
C VAL A 44 -4.13 -4.46 5.12
N GLY A 45 -4.98 -4.03 4.20
CA GLY A 45 -6.44 -4.04 4.35
C GLY A 45 -7.10 -4.79 3.21
N VAL A 46 -8.26 -5.37 3.50
CA VAL A 46 -9.06 -6.11 2.52
C VAL A 46 -10.48 -5.54 2.52
N PHE A 47 -10.97 -5.19 1.33
CA PHE A 47 -12.37 -4.88 1.10
C PHE A 47 -13.00 -5.99 0.29
N VAL A 48 -14.15 -6.49 0.76
CA VAL A 48 -15.01 -7.38 0.00
C VAL A 48 -16.34 -6.67 -0.20
N GLU A 49 -16.78 -6.57 -1.45
CA GLU A 49 -18.06 -5.94 -1.80
C GLU A 49 -19.21 -6.56 -1.00
N GLU A 50 -20.15 -5.72 -0.53
CA GLU A 50 -21.27 -6.07 0.36
C GLU A 50 -20.91 -6.57 1.78
N LYS A 51 -19.67 -7.02 2.01
CA LYS A 51 -19.17 -7.44 3.34
C LYS A 51 -18.37 -6.36 4.06
N GLY A 52 -17.87 -5.36 3.33
CA GLY A 52 -17.15 -4.23 3.88
C GLY A 52 -15.63 -4.43 3.96
N PHE A 53 -14.99 -3.59 4.77
CA PHE A 53 -13.54 -3.49 4.91
C PHE A 53 -13.04 -4.15 6.20
N SER A 54 -11.81 -4.66 6.21
CA SER A 54 -11.10 -5.10 7.41
C SER A 54 -9.59 -4.95 7.27
N TRP A 55 -8.93 -4.38 8.27
CA TRP A 55 -7.47 -4.42 8.41
C TRP A 55 -7.01 -5.78 8.94
N LEU A 56 -5.81 -6.25 8.56
CA LEU A 56 -5.29 -7.55 9.02
C LEU A 56 -5.00 -7.62 10.54
N ASP A 57 -4.88 -6.49 11.23
CA ASP A 57 -4.75 -6.43 12.70
C ASP A 57 -6.11 -6.56 13.42
N ASN A 58 -7.22 -6.59 12.68
CA ASN A 58 -8.52 -6.85 13.27
C ASN A 58 -8.58 -8.32 13.79
N PRO A 59 -9.02 -8.55 15.05
CA PRO A 59 -9.08 -9.89 15.65
C PRO A 59 -10.00 -10.88 14.94
N GLU A 60 -10.85 -10.45 14.00
CA GLU A 60 -11.61 -11.33 13.10
C GLU A 60 -10.73 -12.15 12.15
N TRP A 61 -9.46 -11.76 11.98
CA TRP A 61 -8.50 -12.51 11.18
C TRP A 61 -7.81 -13.60 12.00
N THR A 62 -7.87 -14.83 11.50
CA THR A 62 -6.94 -15.88 11.93
C THR A 62 -5.74 -15.86 10.99
N ILE A 63 -4.54 -15.60 11.51
CA ILE A 63 -3.30 -15.49 10.73
C ILE A 63 -2.27 -16.46 11.29
N GLY A 64 -1.69 -17.26 10.40
CA GLY A 64 -0.58 -18.16 10.69
C GLY A 64 0.65 -17.81 9.85
N PRO A 65 1.52 -16.90 10.31
CA PRO A 65 2.78 -16.60 9.65
C PRO A 65 3.73 -17.79 9.77
N LYS A 66 4.35 -18.19 8.67
CA LYS A 66 5.35 -19.25 8.63
C LYS A 66 6.25 -19.08 7.42
N TYR A 67 7.38 -19.77 7.41
CA TYR A 67 8.20 -19.95 6.22
C TYR A 67 7.77 -21.19 5.46
N MET A 68 8.02 -21.23 4.15
CA MET A 68 8.06 -22.50 3.43
C MET A 68 9.28 -23.30 3.95
N PRO A 69 9.16 -24.63 4.10
CA PRO A 69 10.26 -25.46 4.58
C PRO A 69 11.53 -25.25 3.78
N GLU A 70 12.68 -25.16 4.47
CA GLU A 70 14.01 -25.03 3.85
C GLU A 70 14.19 -23.81 2.91
N THR A 71 13.38 -22.75 3.07
CA THR A 71 13.54 -21.52 2.27
C THR A 71 13.39 -20.25 3.11
N LEU A 72 13.89 -19.12 2.57
CA LEU A 72 13.62 -17.77 3.06
C LEU A 72 12.41 -17.13 2.36
N VAL A 73 11.37 -17.93 2.10
CA VAL A 73 10.09 -17.48 1.54
C VAL A 73 9.02 -17.66 2.61
N GLY A 74 8.28 -16.59 2.89
CA GLY A 74 7.10 -16.63 3.74
C GLY A 74 5.96 -17.40 3.05
N ASN A 75 5.13 -18.08 3.82
CA ASN A 75 3.92 -18.74 3.34
C ASN A 75 2.82 -18.63 4.40
N SER A 76 2.29 -17.43 4.55
CA SER A 76 1.35 -17.12 5.61
C SER A 76 -0.07 -17.47 5.18
N ALA A 77 -0.83 -18.15 6.05
CA ALA A 77 -2.23 -18.46 5.81
C ALA A 77 -3.13 -17.54 6.64
N LEU A 78 -4.11 -16.91 5.99
CA LEU A 78 -5.07 -16.01 6.62
C LEU A 78 -6.50 -16.48 6.32
N ARG A 79 -7.39 -16.30 7.29
CA ARG A 79 -8.82 -16.58 7.15
C ARG A 79 -9.65 -15.52 7.85
N ASN A 80 -10.72 -15.09 7.19
CA ASN A 80 -11.75 -14.23 7.78
C ASN A 80 -13.13 -14.76 7.38
N ASP A 81 -13.86 -15.31 8.36
CA ASP A 81 -15.16 -15.94 8.13
C ASP A 81 -16.27 -14.93 7.84
N ARG A 82 -16.20 -13.72 8.41
CA ARG A 82 -17.17 -12.65 8.14
C ARG A 82 -17.10 -12.19 6.68
N LEU A 83 -15.90 -12.03 6.14
CA LEU A 83 -15.67 -11.68 4.74
C LEU A 83 -15.86 -12.90 3.80
N GLY A 84 -15.79 -14.11 4.34
CA GLY A 84 -15.93 -15.37 3.58
C GLY A 84 -14.75 -15.63 2.67
N ILE A 85 -13.53 -15.32 3.12
CA ILE A 85 -12.30 -15.47 2.32
C ILE A 85 -11.16 -16.10 3.10
N ALA A 86 -10.27 -16.74 2.36
CA ALA A 86 -8.96 -17.15 2.82
C ALA A 86 -7.89 -16.59 1.88
N ILE A 87 -6.73 -16.23 2.44
CA ILE A 87 -5.61 -15.67 1.69
C ILE A 87 -4.36 -16.49 2.03
N THR A 88 -3.60 -16.85 1.01
CA THR A 88 -2.22 -17.32 1.18
C THR A 88 -1.30 -16.20 0.69
N VAL A 89 -0.36 -15.79 1.55
CA VAL A 89 0.61 -14.74 1.25
C VAL A 89 1.99 -15.35 1.17
N GLU A 90 2.68 -15.12 0.06
CA GLU A 90 4.08 -15.48 -0.13
C GLU A 90 4.91 -14.21 -0.18
N ASP A 91 5.79 -14.03 0.81
CA ASP A 91 6.64 -12.85 0.95
C ASP A 91 8.11 -13.28 0.80
N CYS A 92 8.89 -12.58 -0.01
CA CYS A 92 10.34 -12.80 -0.08
C CYS A 92 11.07 -11.55 -0.57
N ILE A 93 12.37 -11.48 -0.27
CA ILE A 93 13.27 -10.51 -0.91
C ILE A 93 14.06 -11.23 -1.99
N HIS A 94 14.15 -10.62 -3.17
CA HIS A 94 14.93 -11.19 -4.27
C HIS A 94 16.42 -11.32 -3.87
N PRO A 95 17.07 -12.47 -4.13
CA PRO A 95 18.40 -12.75 -3.60
C PRO A 95 19.50 -11.82 -4.14
N ILE A 96 19.30 -11.25 -5.33
CA ILE A 96 20.30 -10.39 -6.01
C ILE A 96 19.83 -8.94 -6.13
N HIS A 97 18.51 -8.70 -6.14
CA HIS A 97 17.94 -7.40 -6.44
C HIS A 97 17.25 -6.88 -5.19
N ASN A 98 17.32 -5.58 -4.95
CA ASN A 98 16.71 -4.95 -3.78
C ASN A 98 15.21 -4.75 -4.01
N VAL A 99 14.51 -5.89 -4.11
CA VAL A 99 13.08 -5.97 -4.42
C VAL A 99 12.41 -6.87 -3.39
N LEU A 100 11.43 -6.31 -2.69
CA LEU A 100 10.47 -7.07 -1.91
C LEU A 100 9.33 -7.55 -2.82
N LEU A 101 9.10 -8.84 -2.83
CA LEU A 101 8.00 -9.50 -3.53
C LEU A 101 6.96 -9.95 -2.51
N ARG A 102 5.70 -9.63 -2.77
CA ARG A 102 4.56 -10.08 -1.97
C ARG A 102 3.47 -10.60 -2.91
N SER A 103 3.21 -11.90 -2.89
CA SER A 103 2.17 -12.54 -3.70
C SER A 103 0.96 -12.87 -2.84
N PHE A 104 -0.23 -12.40 -3.23
CA PHE A 104 -1.47 -12.60 -2.51
C PHE A 104 -2.40 -13.51 -3.31
N HIS A 105 -2.60 -14.74 -2.83
CA HIS A 105 -3.52 -15.70 -3.41
C HIS A 105 -4.82 -15.72 -2.61
N VAL A 106 -5.87 -15.11 -3.16
CA VAL A 106 -7.16 -14.98 -2.48
C VAL A 106 -8.15 -16.01 -3.01
N ARG A 107 -8.86 -16.69 -2.11
CA ARG A 107 -9.94 -17.63 -2.45
C ARG A 107 -11.18 -17.37 -1.63
N SER A 108 -12.34 -17.58 -2.26
CA SER A 108 -13.63 -17.62 -1.58
C SER A 108 -13.73 -18.88 -0.72
N THR A 109 -14.28 -18.77 0.49
CA THR A 109 -14.51 -19.92 1.39
C THR A 109 -15.97 -20.36 1.44
N ASP A 110 -16.89 -19.55 0.93
CA ASP A 110 -18.33 -19.83 0.87
C ASP A 110 -18.81 -20.22 -0.55
N GLY A 111 -17.88 -20.35 -1.50
CA GLY A 111 -18.15 -20.73 -2.89
C GLY A 111 -18.78 -19.62 -3.74
N GLN A 112 -19.03 -18.44 -3.17
CA GLN A 112 -19.58 -17.31 -3.90
C GLN A 112 -18.49 -16.54 -4.63
N SER A 113 -18.84 -16.00 -5.81
CA SER A 113 -18.00 -15.03 -6.51
C SER A 113 -17.95 -13.73 -5.71
N LYS A 114 -16.76 -13.12 -5.60
CA LYS A 114 -16.51 -11.94 -4.77
C LYS A 114 -15.66 -10.92 -5.51
N SER A 115 -16.05 -9.65 -5.40
CA SER A 115 -15.26 -8.50 -5.79
C SER A 115 -14.40 -8.07 -4.59
N ILE A 116 -13.08 -8.19 -4.73
CA ILE A 116 -12.11 -8.03 -3.63
C ILE A 116 -11.10 -6.96 -4.02
N ARG A 117 -10.77 -6.06 -3.08
CA ARG A 117 -9.69 -5.08 -3.21
C ARG A 117 -8.72 -5.22 -2.05
N LEU A 118 -7.43 -5.27 -2.36
CA LEU A 118 -6.35 -5.21 -1.38
C LEU A 118 -5.83 -3.78 -1.27
N PHE A 119 -5.62 -3.32 -0.05
CA PHE A 119 -5.11 -1.99 0.26
C PHE A 119 -3.78 -2.13 0.96
N PHE A 120 -2.78 -1.45 0.44
CA PHE A 120 -1.46 -1.36 1.02
C PHE A 120 -1.26 0.07 1.48
N ASN A 121 -1.14 0.26 2.79
CA ASN A 121 -0.76 1.53 3.36
C ASN A 121 0.73 1.50 3.65
N HIS A 122 1.48 2.37 2.99
CA HIS A 122 2.91 2.54 3.21
C HIS A 122 3.16 3.87 3.92
N ASP A 123 3.96 3.83 4.99
CA ASP A 123 4.30 5.01 5.80
C ASP A 123 5.84 5.08 5.89
N PHE A 124 6.46 5.56 4.80
CA PHE A 124 7.92 5.57 4.67
C PHE A 124 8.55 6.76 5.40
N HIS A 125 9.66 6.48 6.08
CA HIS A 125 10.53 7.45 6.74
C HIS A 125 11.94 7.35 6.18
N ILE A 126 12.15 7.89 4.99
CA ILE A 126 13.43 7.77 4.30
C ILE A 126 14.46 8.64 5.03
N TYR A 127 15.57 8.02 5.45
CA TYR A 127 16.64 8.62 6.27
C TYR A 127 16.21 9.07 7.67
N GLY A 128 15.23 8.38 8.28
CA GLY A 128 14.75 8.68 9.62
C GLY A 128 13.82 9.91 9.72
N ASP A 129 13.75 10.71 8.66
CA ASP A 129 12.79 11.80 8.56
C ASP A 129 11.47 11.31 7.98
N LYS A 130 10.37 11.77 8.58
CA LYS A 130 9.06 11.59 7.96
C LYS A 130 9.11 12.28 6.61
N GLN A 131 8.89 11.53 5.54
CA GLN A 131 8.65 12.13 4.23
C GLN A 131 7.28 12.83 4.31
N SER A 132 7.25 14.06 4.83
CA SER A 132 6.12 14.97 4.72
C SER A 132 6.10 15.67 3.36
N GLU A 133 7.07 15.37 2.50
CA GLU A 133 7.09 15.90 1.15
C GLU A 133 5.94 15.30 0.35
N PRO A 134 5.12 16.14 -0.29
CA PRO A 134 4.03 15.67 -1.12
C PRO A 134 4.59 14.87 -2.30
N GLU A 135 4.26 13.59 -2.38
CA GLU A 135 4.51 12.80 -3.58
C GLU A 135 3.49 13.13 -4.67
N PHE A 136 3.98 13.42 -5.87
CA PHE A 136 3.14 13.75 -7.02
C PHE A 136 2.98 12.54 -7.93
N HIS A 137 1.75 12.07 -8.05
CA HIS A 137 1.37 11.02 -8.99
C HIS A 137 0.69 11.64 -10.21
N ARG A 138 1.13 11.25 -11.42
CA ARG A 138 0.50 11.73 -12.66
C ARG A 138 -0.72 10.87 -12.98
N LEU A 139 -1.91 11.47 -12.92
CA LEU A 139 -3.17 10.84 -13.26
C LEU A 139 -3.56 11.14 -14.71
N VAL A 140 -3.92 10.11 -15.47
CA VAL A 140 -4.39 10.23 -16.86
C VAL A 140 -5.83 9.76 -16.93
N CYS A 141 -6.75 10.70 -17.16
CA CYS A 141 -8.18 10.43 -17.34
C CYS A 141 -8.55 10.57 -18.81
N PHE A 142 -9.41 9.68 -19.33
CA PHE A 142 -9.89 9.70 -20.71
C PHE A 142 -11.42 9.87 -20.79
N GLY A 143 -11.92 10.36 -21.93
CA GLY A 143 -13.35 10.44 -22.24
C GLY A 143 -14.18 11.16 -21.17
N LYS A 144 -15.30 10.56 -20.76
CA LYS A 144 -16.22 11.13 -19.76
C LYS A 144 -15.53 11.41 -18.41
N LEU A 145 -14.52 10.63 -18.03
CA LEU A 145 -13.78 10.86 -16.80
C LEU A 145 -12.91 12.11 -16.89
N ALA A 146 -12.33 12.38 -18.05
CA ALA A 146 -11.59 13.62 -18.31
C ALA A 146 -12.52 14.84 -18.21
N GLU A 147 -13.70 14.76 -18.84
CA GLU A 147 -14.72 15.82 -18.75
C GLU A 147 -15.19 16.05 -17.31
N PHE A 148 -15.47 14.97 -16.57
CA PHE A 148 -15.84 15.07 -15.16
C PHE A 148 -14.74 15.74 -14.33
N THR A 149 -13.51 15.28 -14.49
CA THR A 149 -12.35 15.77 -13.72
C THR A 149 -12.08 17.25 -14.03
N ALA A 150 -12.09 17.64 -15.30
CA ALA A 150 -11.93 19.03 -15.71
C ALA A 150 -12.98 19.97 -15.12
N ASN A 151 -14.23 19.50 -14.99
CA ASN A 151 -15.34 20.30 -14.47
C ASN A 151 -15.44 20.33 -12.94
N ARG A 152 -14.99 19.27 -12.26
CA ARG A 152 -15.27 19.06 -10.82
C ARG A 152 -14.05 19.01 -9.91
N VAL A 153 -12.86 18.75 -10.44
CA VAL A 153 -11.63 18.65 -9.65
C VAL A 153 -10.85 19.94 -9.75
N LYS A 154 -10.58 20.55 -8.59
CA LYS A 154 -9.70 21.72 -8.44
C LYS A 154 -8.52 21.40 -7.53
N LYS A 155 -7.48 22.24 -7.52
CA LYS A 155 -6.36 22.11 -6.57
C LYS A 155 -6.90 21.99 -5.14
N GLY A 156 -6.42 21.00 -4.39
CA GLY A 156 -6.86 20.70 -3.02
C GLY A 156 -8.11 19.84 -2.91
N THR A 157 -8.75 19.45 -4.02
CA THR A 157 -9.87 18.49 -3.98
C THR A 157 -9.33 17.13 -3.54
N PRO A 158 -9.81 16.55 -2.43
CA PRO A 158 -9.36 15.23 -2.02
C PRO A 158 -10.04 14.18 -2.92
N LEU A 159 -9.27 13.20 -3.38
CA LEU A 159 -9.71 12.22 -4.37
C LEU A 159 -9.39 10.80 -3.89
N TYR A 160 -10.30 9.88 -4.19
CA TYR A 160 -10.00 8.46 -4.30
C TYR A 160 -9.83 8.13 -5.77
N VAL A 161 -8.76 7.41 -6.10
CA VAL A 161 -8.38 7.09 -7.48
C VAL A 161 -8.11 5.59 -7.56
N GLU A 162 -8.73 4.94 -8.54
CA GLU A 162 -8.52 3.54 -8.91
C GLU A 162 -8.12 3.50 -10.38
N GLY A 163 -7.09 2.72 -10.69
CA GLY A 163 -6.50 2.69 -12.03
C GLY A 163 -5.32 1.74 -12.12
N ARG A 164 -4.59 1.82 -13.23
CA ARG A 164 -3.43 0.97 -13.53
C ARG A 164 -2.17 1.80 -13.75
N LEU A 165 -1.03 1.29 -13.27
CA LEU A 165 0.27 1.88 -13.56
C LEU A 165 0.63 1.66 -15.03
N HIS A 166 1.11 2.70 -15.68
CA HIS A 166 1.68 2.65 -17.02
C HIS A 166 3.03 3.37 -17.00
N THR A 167 4.09 2.65 -17.37
CA THR A 167 5.44 3.22 -17.45
C THR A 167 5.83 3.37 -18.91
N GLY A 168 5.98 4.62 -19.35
CA GLY A 168 6.36 4.98 -20.70
C GLY A 168 7.79 5.55 -20.75
N ARG A 169 8.46 5.37 -21.89
CA ARG A 169 9.72 6.06 -22.21
C ARG A 169 9.44 7.11 -23.28
N TRP A 170 9.97 8.31 -23.08
CA TRP A 170 9.88 9.41 -24.04
C TRP A 170 11.18 10.20 -24.05
N GLU A 171 11.52 10.81 -25.18
CA GLU A 171 12.69 11.66 -25.30
C GLU A 171 12.37 13.09 -24.91
N SER A 172 13.14 13.63 -23.98
CA SER A 172 13.06 15.05 -23.64
C SER A 172 13.48 15.91 -24.83
N LYS A 173 13.08 17.18 -24.84
CA LYS A 173 13.50 18.16 -25.86
C LYS A 173 15.03 18.29 -26.00
N ASN A 174 15.79 17.81 -25.02
CA ASN A 174 17.24 17.83 -24.97
C ASN A 174 17.87 16.50 -25.42
N GLY A 175 17.09 15.55 -25.94
CA GLY A 175 17.55 14.24 -26.41
C GLY A 175 17.75 13.19 -25.31
N GLU A 176 17.51 13.52 -24.03
CA GLU A 176 17.59 12.54 -22.94
C GLU A 176 16.36 11.64 -22.91
N ALA A 177 16.56 10.32 -22.91
CA ALA A 177 15.50 9.35 -22.68
C ALA A 177 15.01 9.41 -21.23
N ARG A 178 13.74 9.77 -21.03
CA ARG A 178 13.09 9.83 -19.72
C ARG A 178 12.06 8.73 -19.59
N THR A 179 12.01 8.14 -18.40
CA THR A 179 10.98 7.17 -18.03
C THR A 179 10.02 7.83 -17.05
N SER A 180 8.72 7.74 -17.30
CA SER A 180 7.70 8.25 -16.39
C SER A 180 6.67 7.17 -16.13
N THR A 181 6.29 7.00 -14.86
CA THR A 181 5.18 6.15 -14.45
C THR A 181 3.96 7.01 -14.19
N GLU A 182 2.84 6.64 -14.79
CA GLU A 182 1.56 7.35 -14.73
C GLU A 182 0.47 6.38 -14.28
N ILE A 183 -0.61 6.90 -13.69
CA ILE A 183 -1.80 6.12 -13.34
C ILE A 183 -2.86 6.40 -14.40
N ILE A 184 -3.15 5.42 -15.25
CA ILE A 184 -4.33 5.47 -16.13
C ILE A 184 -5.54 5.20 -15.25
N VAL A 185 -6.40 6.21 -15.11
CA VAL A 185 -7.50 6.19 -14.15
C VAL A 185 -8.71 5.49 -14.74
N ASP A 186 -9.16 4.44 -14.06
CA ASP A 186 -10.40 3.72 -14.37
C ASP A 186 -11.59 4.30 -13.60
N ARG A 187 -11.36 4.77 -12.36
CA ARG A 187 -12.36 5.40 -11.51
C ARG A 187 -11.78 6.49 -10.62
N LEU A 188 -12.52 7.58 -10.48
CA LEU A 188 -12.20 8.71 -9.61
C LEU A 188 -13.43 9.09 -8.80
N VAL A 189 -13.26 9.24 -7.48
CA VAL A 189 -14.32 9.65 -6.55
C VAL A 189 -13.83 10.87 -5.78
N LEU A 190 -14.66 11.91 -5.74
CA LEU A 190 -14.39 13.07 -4.89
C LEU A 190 -14.61 12.65 -3.44
N LEU A 191 -13.57 12.78 -2.62
CA LEU A 191 -13.68 12.61 -1.19
C LEU A 191 -14.13 13.96 -0.63
N SER A 192 -15.42 14.11 -0.38
CA SER A 192 -15.92 15.26 0.36
C SER A 192 -15.32 15.22 1.76
N GLY A 193 -14.57 16.24 2.16
CA GLY A 193 -14.25 16.45 3.56
C GLY A 193 -15.56 16.52 4.35
N ARG A 194 -15.63 15.85 5.51
CA ARG A 194 -16.65 16.21 6.51
C ARG A 194 -16.65 17.72 6.61
N SER A 195 -17.80 18.35 6.39
CA SER A 195 -17.99 19.76 6.67
C SER A 195 -17.43 20.04 8.07
N ARG A 196 -16.28 20.70 8.15
CA ARG A 196 -15.80 21.31 9.38
C ARG A 196 -16.75 22.48 9.58
N GLY A 197 -17.74 22.28 10.46
CA GLY A 197 -18.67 23.34 10.84
C GLY A 197 -17.90 24.59 11.26
N PRO A 198 -18.39 25.80 10.94
CA PRO A 198 -17.70 27.03 11.27
C PRO A 198 -17.74 27.24 12.79
N GLY A 199 -16.58 27.17 13.45
CA GLY A 199 -16.49 27.45 14.87
C GLY A 199 -15.25 26.87 15.55
N GLU A 200 -14.07 27.37 15.20
CA GLU A 200 -12.97 27.56 16.17
C GLU A 200 -11.90 28.42 15.49
N ALA A 201 -11.96 29.71 15.79
CA ALA A 201 -10.89 30.65 15.49
C ALA A 201 -9.67 30.20 16.30
N ALA A 202 -8.55 30.00 15.59
CA ALA A 202 -7.26 29.89 16.24
C ALA A 202 -6.92 31.27 16.81
N GLU A 203 -7.05 31.40 18.13
CA GLU A 203 -6.50 32.50 18.89
C GLU A 203 -4.97 32.42 18.82
N SER A 204 -4.38 33.54 18.44
CA SER A 204 -2.94 33.77 18.35
C SER A 204 -2.34 33.82 19.74
N ASP A 205 -1.35 32.97 20.02
CA ASP A 205 -0.44 33.18 21.15
C ASP A 205 0.79 33.96 20.70
N ALA A 206 1.11 34.94 21.54
CA ALA A 206 2.19 35.92 21.47
C ALA A 206 3.56 35.35 21.82
#